data_AF-A0A966W2P6-F1
#
_entry.id   AF-A0A966W2P6-F1
#
_cell.length_a   1.000
_cell.length_b   1.000
_cell.length_c   1.000
_cell.angle_alpha   90.00
_cell.angle_beta   90.00
_cell.angle_gamma   90.00
#
_symmetry.space_group_name_H-M   'P 1'
#
loop_
_entity.id
_entity.type
_entity.pdbx_description
1 polymer ?
#
loop_
_entity_poly.entity_id
_entity_poly.type
_entity_poly.pdbx_seq_one_letter_code
_entity_poly.pdbx_strand_id
1 'polypeptide(L)'
;YTNDHNLGKVAELQSVKYVNLNELAAALKPVILPGETFPLKIIREGKDRGQGVGYLSDGTLVVVNNAQKFLGQQIEVQVISLLQSSTGTMVFADPKVTPGSTAGLLT
;
A
#
# COMPACT_ATOMS: atom_id res chain seq x y z
N TYR A 1 23.44 -23.91 20.97
CA TYR A 1 24.75 -23.28 20.73
C TYR A 1 25.29 -23.88 19.44
N THR A 2 25.59 -23.19 18.33
CA THR A 2 25.50 -21.78 17.90
C THR A 2 25.49 -21.79 16.38
N ASN A 3 24.81 -20.78 15.85
CA ASN A 3 24.84 -20.31 14.47
C ASN A 3 26.20 -19.66 14.17
N ASP A 4 26.73 -19.93 12.98
CA ASP A 4 27.58 -19.12 12.10
C ASP A 4 28.37 -20.11 11.22
N HIS A 5 28.38 -19.99 9.89
CA HIS A 5 29.33 -19.14 9.20
C HIS A 5 28.73 -18.62 7.89
N ASN A 6 28.51 -17.31 7.88
CA ASN A 6 28.30 -16.49 6.70
C ASN A 6 29.57 -16.42 5.84
N LEU A 7 29.57 -17.07 4.67
CA LEU A 7 30.40 -16.76 3.49
C LEU A 7 29.64 -17.33 2.27
N GLY A 8 29.22 -16.59 1.25
CA GLY A 8 29.78 -15.36 0.71
C GLY A 8 30.31 -15.65 -0.70
N LYS A 9 29.41 -15.55 -1.69
CA LYS A 9 29.64 -15.57 -3.15
C LYS A 9 30.25 -16.85 -3.74
N VAL A 10 29.48 -17.53 -4.58
CA VAL A 10 29.83 -18.04 -5.93
C VAL A 10 28.71 -18.96 -6.38
N ALA A 11 27.94 -18.52 -7.37
CA ALA A 11 27.33 -19.37 -8.39
C ALA A 11 26.69 -18.44 -9.42
N GLU A 12 27.49 -18.12 -10.44
CA GLU A 12 27.09 -17.46 -11.66
C GLU A 12 25.95 -18.21 -12.36
N LEU A 13 25.10 -17.42 -13.02
CA LEU A 13 24.59 -17.69 -14.36
C LEU A 13 24.19 -19.13 -14.67
N GLN A 14 23.01 -19.57 -14.22
CA GLN A 14 22.21 -20.46 -15.06
C GLN A 14 20.76 -20.00 -15.20
N SER A 15 20.46 -19.71 -16.46
CA SER A 15 19.24 -19.24 -17.07
C SER A 15 18.12 -20.29 -16.98
N VAL A 16 17.63 -20.56 -15.78
CA VAL A 16 16.37 -21.29 -15.61
C VAL A 16 15.37 -20.36 -14.97
N LYS A 17 14.47 -19.86 -15.83
CA LYS A 17 13.16 -19.32 -15.48
C LYS A 17 12.44 -20.29 -14.53
N TYR A 18 12.75 -20.22 -13.25
CA TYR A 18 11.74 -20.46 -12.23
C TYR A 18 10.94 -19.17 -12.15
N VAL A 19 10.07 -18.97 -13.15
CA VAL A 19 8.90 -18.10 -12.95
C VAL A 19 8.13 -18.81 -11.86
N ASN A 20 8.33 -18.33 -10.64
CA ASN A 20 7.74 -18.86 -9.44
C ASN A 20 6.23 -18.91 -9.70
N LEU A 21 5.59 -20.08 -9.63
CA LEU A 21 4.14 -20.19 -9.83
C LEU A 21 3.36 -19.28 -8.86
N ASN A 22 4.00 -18.76 -7.81
CA ASN A 22 3.46 -17.70 -6.95
C ASN A 22 3.33 -16.33 -7.64
N GLU A 23 4.20 -15.99 -8.61
CA GLU A 23 4.11 -14.73 -9.37
C GLU A 23 2.90 -14.73 -10.33
N LEU A 24 2.53 -15.88 -10.90
CA LEU A 24 1.34 -15.98 -11.75
C LEU A 24 0.03 -15.92 -10.94
N ALA A 25 0.01 -16.50 -9.74
CA ALA A 25 -1.13 -16.42 -8.83
C ALA A 25 -1.32 -15.02 -8.21
N ALA A 26 -0.25 -14.22 -8.14
CA ALA A 26 -0.32 -12.81 -7.74
C ALA A 26 -0.94 -11.91 -8.83
N ALA A 27 -0.89 -12.32 -10.11
CA ALA A 27 -1.40 -11.53 -11.24
C ALA A 27 -2.95 -11.45 -11.33
N LEU A 28 -3.66 -12.22 -10.50
CA LEU A 28 -5.13 -12.21 -10.43
C LEU A 28 -5.69 -11.45 -9.22
N LYS A 29 -4.82 -10.98 -8.31
CA LYS A 29 -5.23 -10.04 -7.25
C LYS A 29 -5.16 -8.63 -7.84
N PRO A 30 -6.05 -7.69 -7.46
CA PRO A 30 -5.89 -6.29 -7.85
C PRO A 30 -4.50 -5.82 -7.39
N VAL A 31 -3.56 -5.72 -8.33
CA VAL A 31 -2.18 -5.36 -8.06
C VAL A 31 -2.15 -3.87 -7.86
N ILE A 32 -2.26 -3.44 -6.61
CA ILE A 32 -2.07 -2.03 -6.26
C ILE A 32 -0.59 -1.72 -6.36
N LEU A 33 -0.24 -0.77 -7.21
CA LEU A 33 1.14 -0.33 -7.42
C LEU A 33 1.39 1.03 -6.74
N PRO A 34 2.62 1.28 -6.26
CA PRO A 34 3.04 2.62 -5.85
C PRO A 34 2.76 3.64 -6.97
N GLY A 35 2.17 4.77 -6.60
CA GLY A 35 1.76 5.84 -7.51
C GLY A 35 0.32 5.76 -8.00
N GLU A 36 -0.35 4.61 -7.89
CA GLU A 36 -1.76 4.49 -8.24
C GLU A 36 -2.65 5.29 -7.29
N THR A 37 -3.75 5.80 -7.84
CA THR A 37 -4.74 6.56 -7.08
C THR A 37 -6.09 5.88 -7.15
N PHE A 38 -6.76 5.75 -6.01
CA PHE A 38 -8.11 5.18 -5.94
C PHE A 38 -8.93 5.82 -4.81
N PRO A 39 -10.27 5.77 -4.88
CA PRO A 39 -11.11 6.25 -3.81
C PRO A 39 -11.11 5.26 -2.63
N LEU A 40 -10.82 5.75 -1.43
CA LEU A 40 -10.85 4.97 -0.20
C LEU A 40 -11.72 5.69 0.85
N LYS A 41 -12.59 4.92 1.52
CA LYS A 41 -13.31 5.41 2.68
C LYS A 41 -12.47 5.23 3.93
N ILE A 42 -12.25 6.32 4.67
CA ILE A 42 -11.57 6.24 5.96
C ILE A 42 -12.58 5.76 7.00
N ILE A 43 -12.34 4.58 7.55
CA ILE A 43 -13.29 3.92 8.47
C ILE A 43 -12.89 4.20 9.92
N ARG A 44 -11.58 4.26 10.20
CA ARG A 44 -11.03 4.43 11.55
C ARG A 44 -9.79 5.31 11.56
N GLU A 45 -9.43 5.81 12.73
CA GLU A 45 -8.14 6.45 12.97
C GLU A 45 -7.01 5.40 12.97
N GLY A 46 -5.85 5.78 12.46
CA GLY A 46 -4.65 4.93 12.46
C GLY A 46 -3.92 4.93 13.79
N LYS A 47 -2.78 4.24 13.82
CA LYS A 47 -1.99 4.09 15.04
C LYS A 47 -1.25 5.39 15.39
N ASP A 48 -0.70 6.06 14.39
CA ASP A 48 -0.02 7.34 14.57
C ASP A 48 -0.97 8.53 14.39
N ARG A 49 -0.64 9.64 15.05
CA ARG A 49 -1.42 10.88 14.96
C ARG A 49 -1.57 11.33 13.51
N GLY A 50 -2.80 11.66 13.11
CA GLY A 50 -3.11 12.08 11.76
C GLY A 50 -3.33 10.94 10.77
N GLN A 51 -3.02 9.68 11.09
CA GLN A 51 -3.31 8.56 10.19
C GLN A 51 -4.81 8.22 10.19
N GLY A 52 -5.29 7.80 9.03
CA GLY A 52 -6.57 7.12 8.85
C GLY A 52 -6.34 5.70 8.33
N VAL A 53 -7.29 4.81 8.59
CA VAL A 53 -7.28 3.43 8.11
C VAL A 53 -8.55 3.15 7.34
N GLY A 54 -8.37 2.57 6.16
CA GLY A 54 -9.43 2.00 5.34
C GLY A 54 -9.10 0.56 4.97
N TYR A 55 -10.09 -0.10 4.39
CA TYR A 55 -9.92 -1.45 3.84
C TYR A 55 -10.38 -1.45 2.40
N LEU A 56 -9.70 -2.25 1.59
CA LEU A 56 -10.17 -2.59 0.25
C LEU A 56 -11.25 -3.66 0.32
N SER A 57 -11.88 -3.93 -0.82
CA SER A 57 -12.93 -4.94 -0.96
C SER A 57 -12.46 -6.36 -0.63
N ASP A 58 -11.16 -6.63 -0.75
CA ASP A 58 -10.52 -7.91 -0.45
C ASP A 58 -10.03 -8.03 1.01
N GLY A 59 -10.22 -6.99 1.82
CA GLY A 59 -9.79 -6.94 3.22
C GLY A 59 -8.35 -6.44 3.43
N THR A 60 -7.64 -6.04 2.37
CA THR A 60 -6.31 -5.42 2.48
C THR A 60 -6.38 -4.13 3.29
N LEU A 61 -5.50 -4.00 4.28
CA LEU A 61 -5.43 -2.83 5.15
C LEU A 61 -4.69 -1.69 4.45
N VAL A 62 -5.34 -0.54 4.34
CA VAL A 62 -4.76 0.68 3.78
C VAL A 62 -4.60 1.72 4.87
N VAL A 63 -3.36 2.08 5.18
CA VAL A 63 -3.00 3.17 6.09
C VAL A 63 -2.78 4.42 5.25
N VAL A 64 -3.51 5.49 5.58
CA VAL A 64 -3.43 6.77 4.89
C VAL A 64 -2.89 7.84 5.83
N ASN A 65 -1.81 8.54 5.48
CA ASN A 65 -1.31 9.62 6.33
C ASN A 65 -2.19 10.87 6.23
N ASN A 66 -2.22 11.70 7.27
CA ASN A 66 -3.00 12.94 7.31
C ASN A 66 -4.51 12.79 6.93
N ALA A 67 -5.06 11.58 7.12
CA ALA A 67 -6.41 11.22 6.75
C ALA A 67 -7.39 11.18 7.93
N GLN A 68 -6.92 11.43 9.15
CA GLN A 68 -7.76 11.51 10.35
C GLN A 68 -8.93 12.49 10.19
N LYS A 69 -8.68 13.64 9.55
CA LYS A 69 -9.71 14.67 9.27
C LYS A 69 -10.79 14.23 8.28
N PHE A 70 -10.56 13.15 7.55
CA PHE A 70 -11.48 12.58 6.57
C PHE A 70 -12.18 11.32 7.10
N LEU A 71 -12.16 11.08 8.42
CA LEU A 71 -12.85 9.97 9.05
C LEU A 71 -14.33 9.93 8.66
N GLY A 72 -14.79 8.78 8.17
CA GLY A 72 -16.15 8.57 7.66
C GLY A 72 -16.39 9.04 6.23
N GLN A 73 -15.44 9.77 5.62
CA GLN A 73 -15.53 10.29 4.26
C GLN A 73 -14.79 9.38 3.27
N GLN A 74 -15.20 9.46 2.01
CA GLN A 74 -14.51 8.82 0.90
C GLN A 74 -13.62 9.85 0.20
N ILE A 75 -12.32 9.60 0.16
CA ILE A 75 -11.31 10.49 -0.42
C ILE A 75 -10.49 9.74 -1.46
N GLU A 76 -9.93 10.46 -2.42
CA GLU A 76 -8.95 9.89 -3.34
C GLU A 76 -7.60 9.81 -2.63
N VAL A 77 -6.98 8.63 -2.64
CA VAL A 77 -5.68 8.39 -2.02
C VAL A 77 -4.69 7.89 -3.07
N GLN A 78 -3.43 8.27 -2.92
CA GLN A 78 -2.32 7.80 -3.73
C GLN A 78 -1.46 6.83 -2.93
N VAL A 79 -1.16 5.67 -3.52
CA VAL A 79 -0.30 4.67 -2.90
C VAL A 79 1.14 5.15 -2.89
N ILE A 80 1.76 5.09 -1.72
CA ILE A 80 3.18 5.40 -1.54
C ILE A 80 3.98 4.10 -1.60
N SER A 81 3.56 3.10 -0.84
CA SER A 81 4.32 1.86 -0.69
C SER A 81 3.45 0.71 -0.20
N LEU A 82 3.97 -0.50 -0.38
CA LEU A 82 3.38 -1.74 0.09
C LEU A 82 4.31 -2.34 1.13
N LEU A 83 3.77 -2.74 2.27
CA LEU A 83 4.48 -3.46 3.30
C LEU A 83 3.89 -4.87 3.40
N GLN A 84 4.70 -5.88 3.11
CA GLN A 84 4.31 -7.26 3.35
C GLN A 84 4.63 -7.64 4.79
N SER A 85 3.63 -8.11 5.52
CA SER A 85 3.76 -8.63 6.88
C SER A 85 3.29 -10.07 6.93
N SER A 86 3.60 -10.78 8.02
CA SER A 86 3.17 -12.17 8.25
C SER A 86 1.65 -12.36 8.25
N THR A 87 0.87 -11.28 8.44
CA THR A 87 -0.60 -11.28 8.45
C THR A 87 -1.21 -10.90 7.10
N GLY A 88 -0.41 -10.47 6.12
CA GLY A 88 -0.87 -10.06 4.79
C GLY A 88 -0.19 -8.79 4.27
N THR A 89 -0.76 -8.24 3.20
CA THR A 89 -0.29 -7.00 2.59
C THR A 89 -0.92 -5.80 3.28
N MET A 90 -0.09 -4.83 3.65
CA MET A 90 -0.50 -3.51 4.12
C MET A 90 -0.10 -2.47 3.07
N VAL A 91 -1.02 -1.57 2.74
CA VAL A 91 -0.79 -0.52 1.76
C VAL A 91 -0.64 0.80 2.52
N PHE A 92 0.40 1.56 2.22
CA PHE A 92 0.57 2.92 2.70
C PHE A 92 0.22 3.90 1.59
N ALA A 93 -0.60 4.89 1.91
CA ALA A 93 -1.10 5.88 0.97
C ALA A 93 -1.12 7.28 1.58
N ASP A 94 -1.19 8.30 0.72
CA ASP A 94 -1.40 9.69 1.10
C ASP A 94 -2.69 10.21 0.44
N PRO A 95 -3.41 11.15 1.07
CA PRO A 95 -4.59 11.76 0.48
C PRO A 95 -4.16 12.56 -0.74
N LYS A 96 -4.73 12.23 -1.90
CA LYS A 96 -4.54 13.04 -3.10
C LYS A 96 -5.35 14.32 -2.90
N VAL A 97 -4.65 15.38 -2.51
CA VAL A 97 -5.23 16.72 -2.51
C VAL A 97 -5.36 17.15 -3.96
N THR A 98 -6.50 16.87 -4.58
CA THR A 98 -6.81 17.45 -5.89
C THR A 98 -6.94 18.97 -5.69
N PRO A 99 -6.11 19.82 -6.31
CA PRO A 99 -6.13 21.28 -6.11
C PRO A 99 -7.38 21.99 -6.67
N GLY A 100 -8.50 21.29 -6.88
CA GLY A 100 -9.62 21.74 -7.72
C GLY A 100 -10.90 22.18 -7.00
N SER A 101 -11.03 22.02 -5.69
CA SER A 101 -12.23 22.49 -4.96
C SER A 101 -12.01 23.88 -4.35
N THR A 102 -11.62 24.84 -5.20
CA THR A 102 -11.68 26.28 -4.91
C THR A 102 -12.29 27.03 -6.10
N ALA A 103 -13.19 26.37 -6.85
CA ALA A 103 -14.02 27.01 -7.86
C ALA A 103 -15.43 27.25 -7.29
N GLY A 104 -15.52 28.10 -6.28
CA GLY A 104 -16.78 28.39 -5.61
C GLY A 104 -16.59 29.40 -4.50
N LEU A 105 -16.04 30.57 -4.83
CA LEU A 105 -16.21 31.86 -4.14
C LEU A 105 -15.16 32.81 -4.73
N LEU A 106 -15.61 33.71 -5.62
CA LEU A 106 -15.33 35.14 -5.63
C LEU A 106 -15.78 35.74 -6.98
N THR A 107 -16.79 36.61 -6.87
CA THR A 107 -17.19 37.72 -7.77
C THR A 107 -17.90 37.39 -9.08
#